data_AF-V8PHA9-F1
#
_entry.id   AF-V8PHA9-F1
#
_cell.length_a   1.000
_cell.length_b   1.000
_cell.length_c   1.000
_cell.angle_alpha   90.00
_cell.angle_beta   90.00
_cell.angle_gamma   90.00
#
_symmetry.space_group_name_H-M   'P 1'
#
loop_
_entity.id
_entity.type
_entity.pdbx_description
1 polymer ?
#
loop_
_entity_poly.entity_id
_entity_poly.type
_entity_poly.pdbx_seq_one_letter_code
_entity_poly.pdbx_strand_id
1 'polypeptide(L)'
;MRPDDANIAGNVHGGTILKMIEEAGAIISTRHCNTQSGEPCVAALARVERTDFLSPMCIGEVAHVSAEITYTSKHSVEVQVQVEAENILTGAKRVTNRATLWYVPLSLHNVNKVLEVPPIQVSLEGRKQEQKLARQETKERNGDVIVPMINPEPYTIGYSQSSLIHLVGPSDCTMHGFVHGGVTMKLMDEVAGIVAARHCKTNIVTA
;
A
#
# COMPACT_ATOMS: atom_id res chain seq x y z
N MET A 1 -15.97 -8.34 -0.21
CA MET A 1 -15.09 -8.81 0.88
C MET A 1 -15.61 -10.10 1.44
N ARG A 2 -14.72 -11.07 1.59
CA ARG A 2 -14.99 -12.46 2.01
C ARG A 2 -14.49 -12.69 3.45
N PRO A 3 -14.85 -13.81 4.09
CA PRO A 3 -14.35 -14.13 5.42
C PRO A 3 -12.82 -14.10 5.56
N ASP A 4 -12.09 -14.59 4.56
CA ASP A 4 -10.61 -14.62 4.57
C ASP A 4 -9.97 -13.22 4.53
N ASP A 5 -10.74 -12.19 4.17
CA ASP A 5 -10.25 -10.82 4.09
C ASP A 5 -10.30 -10.09 5.44
N ALA A 6 -10.92 -10.69 6.46
CA ALA A 6 -11.31 -10.02 7.71
C ALA A 6 -10.92 -10.78 8.97
N ASN A 7 -10.82 -10.03 10.07
CA ASN A 7 -10.55 -10.59 11.39
C ASN A 7 -11.78 -11.32 11.96
N ILE A 8 -11.63 -11.95 13.14
CA ILE A 8 -12.71 -12.71 13.79
C ILE A 8 -13.97 -11.88 14.13
N ALA A 9 -13.84 -10.56 14.20
CA ALA A 9 -14.96 -9.64 14.43
C ALA A 9 -15.61 -9.16 13.12
N GLY A 10 -15.15 -9.66 11.97
CA GLY A 10 -15.68 -9.34 10.65
C GLY A 10 -15.16 -8.04 10.04
N ASN A 11 -14.16 -7.40 10.64
CA ASN A 11 -13.52 -6.20 10.07
C ASN A 11 -12.41 -6.61 9.10
N VAL A 12 -12.44 -6.07 7.89
CA VAL A 12 -11.42 -6.30 6.86
C VAL A 12 -10.05 -5.84 7.36
N HIS A 13 -9.02 -6.67 7.15
CA HIS A 13 -7.65 -6.34 7.53
C HIS A 13 -7.13 -5.14 6.72
N GLY A 14 -6.37 -4.26 7.37
CA GLY A 14 -5.76 -3.10 6.71
C GLY A 14 -4.84 -3.53 5.56
N GLY A 15 -4.11 -4.62 5.75
CA GLY A 15 -3.22 -5.24 4.76
C GLY A 15 -3.95 -5.70 3.50
N THR A 16 -5.19 -6.16 3.62
CA THR A 16 -6.02 -6.50 2.46
C THR A 16 -6.35 -5.26 1.64
N ILE A 17 -6.68 -4.15 2.30
CA ILE A 17 -6.98 -2.88 1.63
C ILE A 17 -5.71 -2.31 0.99
N LEU A 18 -4.58 -2.30 1.69
CA LEU A 18 -3.29 -1.84 1.18
C LEU A 18 -2.85 -2.63 -0.05
N LYS A 19 -3.09 -3.94 -0.08
CA LYS A 19 -2.83 -4.77 -1.25
C LYS A 19 -3.65 -4.34 -2.47
N MET A 20 -4.97 -4.13 -2.29
CA MET A 20 -5.83 -3.67 -3.40
C MET A 20 -5.45 -2.25 -3.88
N ILE A 21 -5.08 -1.36 -2.96
CA ILE A 21 -4.59 -0.02 -3.29
C ILE A 21 -3.33 -0.11 -4.18
N GLU A 22 -2.39 -0.97 -3.80
CA GLU A 22 -1.15 -1.16 -4.57
C GLU A 22 -1.40 -1.76 -5.94
N GLU A 23 -2.27 -2.77 -6.04
CA GLU A 23 -2.66 -3.39 -7.31
C GLU A 23 -3.27 -2.35 -8.26
N ALA A 24 -4.21 -1.53 -7.78
CA ALA A 24 -4.85 -0.48 -8.58
C ALA A 24 -3.82 0.55 -9.09
N GLY A 25 -2.91 1.00 -8.21
CA GLY A 25 -1.86 1.95 -8.56
C GLY A 25 -0.81 1.38 -9.53
N ALA A 26 -0.43 0.11 -9.37
CA ALA A 26 0.50 -0.57 -10.26
C ALA A 26 -0.10 -0.74 -11.66
N ILE A 27 -1.39 -1.09 -11.75
CA ILE A 27 -2.11 -1.25 -13.01
C ILE A 27 -2.18 0.06 -13.80
N ILE A 28 -2.64 1.16 -13.18
CA ILE A 28 -2.77 2.44 -13.87
C ILE A 28 -1.41 3.02 -14.27
N SER A 29 -0.41 2.92 -13.39
CA SER A 29 0.95 3.41 -13.65
C SER A 29 1.63 2.61 -14.76
N THR A 30 1.55 1.28 -14.71
CA THR A 30 2.13 0.41 -15.75
C THR A 30 1.48 0.70 -17.10
N ARG A 31 0.16 0.83 -17.13
CA ARG A 31 -0.55 1.20 -18.37
C ARG A 31 -0.06 2.53 -18.92
N HIS A 32 0.03 3.55 -18.06
CA HIS A 32 0.47 4.90 -18.45
C HIS A 32 1.90 4.91 -18.99
N CYS A 33 2.84 4.23 -18.32
CA CYS A 33 4.24 4.18 -18.73
C CYS A 33 4.46 3.48 -20.07
N ASN A 34 3.49 2.70 -20.56
CA ASN A 34 3.53 2.04 -21.86
C ASN A 34 2.60 2.71 -22.91
N THR A 35 2.14 3.96 -22.68
CA THR A 35 1.26 4.68 -23.64
C THR A 35 1.98 5.18 -24.88
N GLN A 36 3.27 5.49 -24.78
CA GLN A 36 4.10 5.93 -25.90
C GLN A 36 4.93 4.75 -26.43
N SER A 37 5.28 4.80 -27.72
CA SER A 37 6.20 3.83 -28.32
C SER A 37 7.57 3.95 -27.65
N GLY A 38 7.85 3.04 -26.73
CA GLY A 38 9.07 2.98 -25.95
C GLY A 38 9.40 1.55 -25.55
N GLU A 39 10.45 1.40 -24.75
CA GLU A 39 10.83 0.11 -24.20
C GLU A 39 9.74 -0.38 -23.22
N PRO A 40 9.28 -1.65 -23.32
CA PRO A 40 8.29 -2.19 -22.40
C PRO A 40 8.76 -2.08 -20.95
N CYS A 41 7.85 -1.71 -20.05
CA CYS A 41 8.16 -1.58 -18.62
C CYS A 41 7.03 -2.01 -17.69
N VAL A 42 7.38 -2.23 -16.43
CA VAL A 42 6.46 -2.45 -15.31
C VAL A 42 6.69 -1.36 -14.26
N ALA A 43 5.61 -0.81 -13.72
CA ALA A 43 5.69 0.19 -12.67
C ALA A 43 5.86 -0.51 -11.31
N ALA A 44 7.02 -0.35 -10.68
CA ALA A 44 7.30 -0.86 -9.35
C ALA A 44 6.93 0.18 -8.29
N LEU A 45 6.28 -0.25 -7.20
CA LEU A 45 6.00 0.62 -6.07
C LEU A 45 7.31 1.03 -5.40
N ALA A 46 7.57 2.34 -5.36
CA ALA A 46 8.76 2.91 -4.73
C ALA A 46 8.47 3.52 -3.35
N ARG A 47 7.25 4.02 -3.15
CA ARG A 47 6.86 4.68 -1.90
C ARG A 47 5.35 4.72 -1.74
N VAL A 48 4.90 4.56 -0.50
CA VAL A 48 3.53 4.83 -0.07
C VAL A 48 3.63 6.04 0.85
N GLU A 49 2.90 7.10 0.52
CA GLU A 49 2.72 8.22 1.45
C GLU A 49 1.76 7.81 2.57
N ARG A 50 1.44 8.74 3.47
CA ARG A 50 0.42 8.52 4.48
C ARG A 50 -0.87 7.98 3.85
N THR A 51 -1.36 6.88 4.43
CA THR A 51 -2.66 6.28 4.11
C THR A 51 -3.55 6.47 5.32
N ASP A 52 -4.75 7.04 5.10
CA ASP A 52 -5.72 7.26 6.18
C ASP A 52 -6.80 6.16 6.14
N PHE A 53 -7.08 5.52 7.28
CA PHE A 53 -8.22 4.61 7.44
C PHE A 53 -9.39 5.37 8.10
N LEU A 54 -10.33 5.84 7.29
CA LEU A 54 -11.41 6.74 7.68
C LEU A 54 -12.63 6.00 8.25
N SER A 55 -12.96 4.84 7.70
CA SER A 55 -14.07 4.02 8.16
C SER A 55 -13.79 2.54 7.92
N PRO A 56 -14.23 1.65 8.82
CA PRO A 56 -13.98 0.22 8.67
C PRO A 56 -14.75 -0.34 7.47
N MET A 57 -14.28 -1.46 6.93
CA MET A 57 -14.97 -2.25 5.92
C MET A 57 -15.26 -3.63 6.52
N CYS A 58 -16.41 -4.21 6.20
CA CYS A 58 -16.88 -5.46 6.79
C CYS A 58 -17.03 -6.58 5.76
N ILE A 59 -17.06 -7.83 6.23
CA ILE A 59 -17.42 -8.99 5.41
C ILE A 59 -18.79 -8.74 4.73
N GLY A 60 -18.89 -9.12 3.46
CA GLY A 60 -20.12 -8.97 2.66
C GLY A 60 -20.25 -7.65 1.91
N GLU A 61 -19.43 -6.64 2.25
CA GLU A 61 -19.40 -5.38 1.51
C GLU A 61 -18.54 -5.49 0.23
N VAL A 62 -18.79 -4.61 -0.74
CA VAL A 62 -17.99 -4.49 -1.96
C VAL A 62 -16.99 -3.36 -1.79
N ALA A 63 -15.71 -3.64 -2.07
CA ALA A 63 -14.66 -2.63 -2.11
C ALA A 63 -14.55 -2.05 -3.53
N HIS A 64 -14.74 -0.75 -3.65
CA HIS A 64 -14.46 -0.01 -4.89
C HIS A 64 -13.14 0.72 -4.73
N VAL A 65 -12.18 0.42 -5.61
CA VAL A 65 -10.85 1.04 -5.58
C VAL A 65 -10.68 1.87 -6.84
N SER A 66 -10.63 3.19 -6.67
CA SER A 66 -10.44 4.15 -7.75
C SER A 66 -9.03 4.73 -7.67
N ALA A 67 -8.30 4.72 -8.78
CA ALA A 67 -6.93 5.23 -8.86
C ALA A 67 -6.80 6.28 -9.97
N GLU A 68 -6.10 7.38 -9.69
CA GLU A 68 -5.87 8.49 -10.60
C GLU A 68 -4.39 8.90 -10.57
N ILE A 69 -3.79 9.09 -11.75
CA ILE A 69 -2.44 9.67 -11.84
C ILE A 69 -2.55 11.17 -11.65
N THR A 70 -2.01 11.68 -10.55
CA THR A 70 -2.09 13.10 -10.20
C THR A 70 -0.87 13.89 -10.63
N TYR A 71 0.26 13.22 -10.82
CA TYR A 71 1.51 13.85 -11.22
C TYR A 71 2.50 12.88 -11.86
N THR A 72 3.32 13.38 -12.78
CA THR A 72 4.46 12.66 -13.36
C THR A 72 5.73 13.49 -13.24
N SER A 73 6.77 12.91 -12.65
CA SER A 73 8.13 13.45 -12.73
C SER A 73 8.86 12.86 -13.94
N LYS A 74 10.18 13.11 -14.06
CA LYS A 74 11.00 12.48 -15.11
C LYS A 74 10.99 10.95 -15.02
N HIS A 75 10.98 10.40 -13.80
CA HIS A 75 11.18 8.95 -13.56
C HIS A 75 10.17 8.36 -12.56
N SER A 76 9.13 9.10 -12.19
CA SER A 76 8.15 8.62 -11.21
C SER A 76 6.74 9.05 -11.55
N VAL A 77 5.76 8.24 -11.16
CA VAL A 77 4.33 8.49 -11.28
C VAL A 77 3.75 8.62 -9.87
N GLU A 78 3.04 9.71 -9.59
CA GLU A 78 2.21 9.85 -8.39
C GLU A 78 0.81 9.33 -8.72
N VAL A 79 0.28 8.47 -7.86
CA VAL A 79 -1.08 7.94 -7.98
C VAL A 79 -1.82 8.20 -6.68
N GLN A 80 -2.96 8.87 -6.76
CA GLN A 80 -3.92 8.92 -5.66
C GLN A 80 -4.93 7.80 -5.80
N VAL A 81 -5.22 7.14 -4.68
CA VAL A 81 -6.18 6.04 -4.62
C VAL A 81 -7.22 6.35 -3.54
N GLN A 82 -8.49 6.16 -3.90
CA GLN A 82 -9.63 6.23 -2.99
C GLN A 82 -10.32 4.86 -2.94
N VAL A 83 -10.58 4.38 -1.73
CA VAL A 83 -11.31 3.14 -1.48
C VAL A 83 -12.66 3.45 -0.86
N GLU A 84 -13.72 2.87 -1.40
CA GLU A 84 -15.08 2.97 -0.88
C GLU A 84 -15.64 1.59 -0.56
N ALA A 85 -16.35 1.48 0.56
CA ALA A 85 -17.14 0.31 0.91
C ALA A 85 -18.60 0.54 0.54
N GLU A 86 -19.18 -0.42 -0.19
CA GLU A 86 -20.60 -0.47 -0.52
C GLU A 86 -21.28 -1.67 0.16
N ASN A 87 -22.32 -1.38 0.94
CA ASN A 87 -23.22 -2.42 1.43
C ASN A 87 -24.30 -2.68 0.36
N ILE A 88 -24.23 -3.82 -0.30
CA ILE A 88 -25.13 -4.17 -1.41
C ILE A 88 -26.58 -4.49 -1.00
N LEU A 89 -26.84 -4.68 0.30
CA LEU A 89 -28.20 -4.90 0.80
C LEU A 89 -28.92 -3.59 1.09
N THR A 90 -28.18 -2.57 1.54
CA THR A 90 -28.74 -1.25 1.92
C THR A 90 -28.46 -0.15 0.89
N GLY A 91 -27.52 -0.35 -0.03
CA GLY A 91 -27.02 0.66 -0.97
C GLY A 91 -26.10 1.72 -0.34
N ALA A 92 -25.80 1.62 0.96
CA ALA A 92 -24.97 2.60 1.65
C ALA A 92 -23.51 2.55 1.17
N LYS A 93 -22.93 3.72 0.87
CA LYS A 93 -21.53 3.89 0.46
C LYS A 93 -20.77 4.77 1.43
N ARG A 94 -19.50 4.44 1.67
CA ARG A 94 -18.60 5.27 2.49
C ARG A 94 -17.16 5.18 2.00
N VAL A 95 -16.43 6.28 2.10
CA VAL A 95 -14.99 6.27 1.88
C VAL A 95 -14.30 5.59 3.07
N THR A 96 -13.53 4.55 2.80
CA THR A 96 -12.74 3.86 3.82
C THR A 96 -11.30 4.34 3.83
N ASN A 97 -10.71 4.61 2.67
CA ASN A 97 -9.30 4.99 2.59
C ASN A 97 -9.02 6.05 1.54
N ARG A 98 -8.00 6.85 1.82
CA ARG A 98 -7.28 7.68 0.86
C ARG A 98 -5.80 7.40 0.99
N ALA A 99 -5.13 7.22 -0.13
CA ALA A 99 -3.69 6.95 -0.18
C ALA A 99 -3.05 7.67 -1.37
N THR A 100 -1.77 8.01 -1.23
CA THR A 100 -0.94 8.47 -2.34
C THR A 100 0.26 7.53 -2.47
N LEU A 101 0.53 7.05 -3.67
CA LEU A 101 1.58 6.09 -3.98
C LEU A 101 2.48 6.65 -5.07
N TRP A 102 3.75 6.26 -5.02
CA TRP A 102 4.73 6.60 -6.04
C TRP A 102 5.26 5.35 -6.69
N TYR A 103 5.21 5.34 -8.02
CA TYR A 103 5.73 4.25 -8.83
C TYR A 103 6.89 4.71 -9.71
N VAL A 104 7.77 3.77 -10.04
CA VAL A 104 8.91 3.97 -10.94
C VAL A 104 8.87 2.90 -12.03
N PRO A 105 8.89 3.26 -13.33
CA PRO A 105 8.91 2.27 -14.40
C PRO A 105 10.30 1.62 -14.51
N LEU A 106 10.32 0.29 -14.47
CA LEU A 106 11.50 -0.53 -14.69
C LEU A 106 11.36 -1.28 -16.01
N SER A 107 12.43 -1.30 -16.81
CA SER A 107 12.45 -2.03 -18.08
C SER A 107 12.22 -3.53 -17.88
N LEU A 108 11.47 -4.14 -18.78
CA LEU A 108 11.28 -5.60 -18.81
C LEU A 108 12.53 -6.33 -19.36
N HIS A 109 13.39 -5.64 -20.10
CA HIS A 109 14.63 -6.23 -20.66
C HIS A 109 15.80 -6.13 -19.67
N ASN A 110 15.88 -5.03 -18.92
CA ASN A 110 16.85 -4.82 -17.87
C ASN A 110 16.15 -4.22 -16.65
N VAL A 111 15.82 -5.07 -15.69
CA VAL A 111 15.06 -4.71 -14.49
C VAL A 111 15.75 -3.67 -13.60
N ASN A 112 17.06 -3.46 -13.77
CA ASN A 112 17.82 -2.42 -13.07
C ASN A 112 17.78 -1.05 -13.78
N LYS A 113 17.17 -0.98 -14.97
CA LYS A 113 17.07 0.23 -15.77
C LYS A 113 15.73 0.93 -15.52
N VAL A 114 15.81 2.11 -14.93
CA VAL A 114 14.67 3.03 -14.78
C VAL A 114 14.41 3.75 -16.11
N LEU A 115 13.15 3.80 -16.54
CA LEU A 115 12.75 4.50 -17.76
C LEU A 115 12.20 5.91 -17.46
N GLU A 116 12.04 6.71 -18.51
CA GLU A 116 11.37 8.01 -18.42
C GLU A 116 9.85 7.84 -18.47
N VAL A 117 9.14 8.65 -17.69
CA VAL A 117 7.68 8.60 -17.58
C VAL A 117 7.04 9.57 -18.59
N PRO A 118 6.06 9.13 -19.40
CA PRO A 118 5.30 10.04 -20.27
C PRO A 118 4.63 11.16 -19.47
N PRO A 119 4.72 12.44 -19.89
CA PRO A 119 4.11 13.54 -19.16
C PRO A 119 2.58 13.51 -19.24
N ILE A 120 1.90 13.87 -18.15
CA ILE A 120 0.45 14.12 -18.15
C ILE A 120 0.13 15.61 -18.27
N GLN A 121 -1.00 15.94 -18.90
CA GLN A 121 -1.52 17.31 -18.94
C GLN A 121 -2.23 17.61 -17.60
N VAL A 122 -1.56 18.35 -16.70
CA VAL A 122 -2.13 18.78 -15.42
C VAL A 122 -2.54 20.26 -15.52
N SER A 123 -3.68 20.65 -14.93
CA SER A 123 -4.00 22.06 -14.68
C SER A 123 -3.05 22.61 -13.61
N LEU A 124 -2.02 23.35 -14.05
CA LEU A 124 -0.81 23.60 -13.28
C LEU A 124 -0.70 25.06 -12.86
N GLU A 125 -0.60 25.30 -11.55
CA GLU A 125 0.32 26.31 -11.01
C GLU A 125 0.70 26.07 -9.53
N GLY A 126 -0.19 25.50 -8.69
CA GLY A 126 0.10 25.30 -7.25
C GLY A 126 0.84 24.01 -6.83
N ARG A 127 0.54 22.86 -7.43
CA ARG A 127 0.94 21.53 -6.89
C ARG A 127 2.43 21.18 -6.97
N LYS A 128 3.18 21.75 -7.93
CA LYS A 128 4.60 21.40 -8.16
C LYS A 128 5.52 21.79 -7.00
N GLN A 129 5.20 22.85 -6.26
CA GLN A 129 6.06 23.41 -5.22
C GLN A 129 5.90 22.65 -3.89
N GLU A 130 4.65 22.38 -3.48
CA GLU A 130 4.29 21.64 -2.26
C GLU A 130 4.89 20.21 -2.27
N GLN A 131 4.88 19.55 -3.43
CA GLN A 131 5.35 18.18 -3.58
C GLN A 131 6.88 18.02 -3.52
N LYS A 132 7.64 19.04 -3.97
CA LYS A 132 9.11 19.03 -3.81
C LYS A 132 9.51 19.14 -2.33
N LEU A 133 8.76 19.91 -1.55
CA LEU A 133 9.00 20.12 -0.13
C LEU A 133 8.71 18.84 0.67
N ALA A 134 7.55 18.21 0.43
CA ALA A 134 7.17 16.94 1.07
C ALA A 134 8.20 15.81 0.85
N ARG A 135 8.83 15.74 -0.34
CA ARG A 135 9.88 14.75 -0.64
C ARG A 135 11.17 14.96 0.15
N GLN A 136 11.49 16.19 0.54
CA GLN A 136 12.70 16.48 1.32
C GLN A 136 12.52 16.18 2.80
N GLU A 137 11.31 16.31 3.33
CA GLU A 137 11.02 16.14 4.76
C GLU A 137 11.12 14.68 5.22
N THR A 138 10.86 13.70 4.35
CA THR A 138 10.82 12.27 4.75
C THR A 138 12.16 11.53 4.66
N LYS A 139 13.28 12.23 4.88
CA LYS A 139 14.59 11.60 5.05
C LYS A 139 14.78 11.23 6.53
N GLU A 140 14.15 10.15 6.98
CA GLU A 140 14.45 9.59 8.31
C GLU A 140 15.16 8.24 8.25
N ARG A 141 15.96 8.05 9.30
CA ARG A 141 17.08 7.11 9.47
C ARG A 141 16.63 5.67 9.68
N ASN A 142 17.49 4.74 9.27
CA ASN A 142 17.43 3.33 9.61
C ASN A 142 17.20 3.15 11.12
N GLY A 143 16.14 2.40 11.49
CA GLY A 143 15.85 2.03 12.86
C GLY A 143 16.82 0.99 13.42
N ASP A 144 16.92 0.94 14.75
CA ASP A 144 17.74 -0.03 15.48
C ASP A 144 17.23 -1.47 15.30
N VAL A 145 18.12 -2.45 15.48
CA VAL A 145 17.79 -3.89 15.38
C VAL A 145 16.80 -4.28 16.48
N ILE A 146 15.69 -4.92 16.09
CA ILE A 146 14.68 -5.45 17.02
C ILE A 146 15.26 -6.69 17.73
N VAL A 147 15.54 -6.58 19.03
CA VAL A 147 16.04 -7.70 19.87
C VAL A 147 14.88 -8.36 20.63
N PRO A 148 14.73 -9.70 20.61
CA PRO A 148 13.67 -10.38 21.34
C PRO A 148 13.92 -10.34 22.86
N MET A 149 12.93 -9.90 23.64
CA MET A 149 13.00 -9.91 25.11
C MET A 149 12.61 -11.28 25.69
N ILE A 150 13.33 -11.73 26.71
CA ILE A 150 13.05 -12.96 27.46
C ILE A 150 12.20 -12.60 28.70
N ASN A 151 11.08 -13.30 28.89
CA ASN A 151 10.13 -13.11 30.00
C ASN A 151 9.65 -11.66 30.21
N PRO A 152 8.98 -11.06 29.20
CA PRO A 152 8.47 -9.71 29.33
C PRO A 152 7.24 -9.64 30.26
N GLU A 153 7.24 -8.63 31.14
CA GLU A 153 6.08 -8.29 31.97
C GLU A 153 4.90 -7.81 31.12
N PRO A 154 3.64 -8.02 31.54
CA PRO A 154 2.46 -7.49 30.85
C PRO A 154 2.57 -5.98 30.60
N TYR A 155 2.06 -5.53 29.45
CA TYR A 155 2.06 -4.12 29.01
C TYR A 155 3.45 -3.51 28.75
N THR A 156 4.49 -4.33 28.58
CA THR A 156 5.79 -3.90 28.06
C THR A 156 5.89 -4.08 26.54
N ILE A 157 6.86 -3.41 25.90
CA ILE A 157 7.15 -3.57 24.47
C ILE A 157 7.43 -5.05 24.15
N GLY A 158 8.25 -5.72 24.98
CA GLY A 158 8.60 -7.12 24.79
C GLY A 158 7.40 -8.08 24.84
N TYR A 159 6.35 -7.73 25.59
CA TYR A 159 5.16 -8.59 25.75
C TYR A 159 4.35 -8.74 24.45
N SER A 160 4.22 -7.63 23.72
CA SER A 160 3.49 -7.57 22.45
C SER A 160 4.40 -7.79 21.24
N GLN A 161 5.71 -7.67 21.39
CA GLN A 161 6.69 -7.91 20.33
C GLN A 161 6.41 -9.23 19.61
N SER A 162 6.24 -9.15 18.29
CA SER A 162 5.90 -10.29 17.44
C SER A 162 6.69 -10.20 16.13
N SER A 163 6.93 -11.33 15.50
CA SER A 163 7.64 -11.45 14.23
C SER A 163 6.91 -12.41 13.31
N LEU A 164 6.99 -12.16 12.01
CA LEU A 164 6.45 -13.03 10.96
C LEU A 164 7.59 -13.42 10.02
N ILE A 165 7.68 -14.70 9.69
CA ILE A 165 8.63 -15.23 8.70
C ILE A 165 7.79 -15.79 7.55
N HIS A 166 8.00 -15.27 6.35
CA HIS A 166 7.30 -15.69 5.14
C HIS A 166 8.31 -16.07 4.07
N LEU A 167 8.20 -17.29 3.55
CA LEU A 167 8.97 -17.70 2.38
C LEU A 167 8.24 -17.20 1.13
N VAL A 168 8.91 -16.33 0.38
CA VAL A 168 8.36 -15.76 -0.86
C VAL A 168 8.10 -16.88 -1.87
N GLY A 169 6.84 -17.01 -2.27
CA GLY A 169 6.39 -17.95 -3.30
C GLY A 169 6.13 -17.27 -4.66
N PRO A 170 5.90 -18.05 -5.73
CA PRO A 170 5.64 -17.49 -7.06
C PRO A 170 4.42 -16.56 -7.13
N SER A 171 3.38 -16.83 -6.33
CA SER A 171 2.17 -16.00 -6.24
C SER A 171 2.40 -14.64 -5.57
N ASP A 172 3.50 -14.48 -4.85
CA ASP A 172 3.88 -13.22 -4.21
C ASP A 172 4.59 -12.28 -5.20
N CYS A 173 5.13 -12.86 -6.27
CA CYS A 173 5.99 -12.17 -7.22
C CYS A 173 5.24 -11.70 -8.46
N THR A 174 5.68 -10.55 -8.96
CA THR A 174 5.46 -10.10 -10.33
C THR A 174 6.05 -11.13 -11.31
N MET A 175 5.67 -11.00 -12.59
CA MET A 175 6.22 -11.84 -13.67
C MET A 175 7.75 -11.81 -13.79
N HIS A 176 8.43 -10.86 -13.15
CA HIS A 176 9.89 -10.68 -13.19
C HIS A 176 10.59 -11.20 -11.91
N GLY A 177 9.85 -11.85 -11.02
CA GLY A 177 10.41 -12.45 -9.80
C GLY A 177 10.57 -11.48 -8.62
N PHE A 178 10.15 -10.22 -8.74
CA PHE A 178 10.10 -9.28 -7.62
C PHE A 178 8.77 -9.36 -6.89
N VAL A 179 8.79 -9.27 -5.56
CA VAL A 179 7.59 -9.27 -4.72
C VAL A 179 6.73 -8.03 -4.99
N HIS A 180 5.40 -8.20 -5.07
CA HIS A 180 4.47 -7.09 -5.14
C HIS A 180 4.46 -6.29 -3.83
N GLY A 181 4.42 -4.96 -3.92
CA GLY A 181 4.41 -4.10 -2.74
C GLY A 181 3.23 -4.40 -1.80
N GLY A 182 2.07 -4.74 -2.38
CA GLY A 182 0.88 -5.10 -1.63
C GLY A 182 1.04 -6.37 -0.77
N VAL A 183 1.87 -7.33 -1.20
CA VAL A 183 2.16 -8.53 -0.41
C VAL A 183 2.96 -8.16 0.84
N THR A 184 4.03 -7.38 0.67
CA THR A 184 4.84 -6.92 1.80
C THR A 184 4.03 -6.08 2.78
N MET A 185 3.21 -5.15 2.30
CA MET A 185 2.34 -4.34 3.15
C MET A 185 1.31 -5.17 3.92
N LYS A 186 0.76 -6.22 3.28
CA LYS A 186 -0.16 -7.15 3.96
C LYS A 186 0.53 -7.88 5.11
N LEU A 187 1.74 -8.39 4.89
CA LEU A 187 2.51 -9.05 5.95
C LEU A 187 2.89 -8.09 7.08
N MET A 188 3.20 -6.82 6.76
CA MET A 188 3.46 -5.77 7.74
C MET A 188 2.22 -5.48 8.61
N ASP A 189 1.03 -5.36 7.99
CA ASP A 189 -0.23 -5.16 8.72
C ASP A 189 -0.59 -6.39 9.57
N GLU A 190 -0.35 -7.61 9.08
CA GLU A 190 -0.58 -8.85 9.84
C GLU A 190 0.25 -8.88 11.12
N VAL A 191 1.57 -8.64 11.03
CA VAL A 191 2.42 -8.63 12.23
C VAL A 191 2.07 -7.48 13.18
N ALA A 192 1.76 -6.29 12.64
CA ALA A 192 1.32 -5.15 13.45
C ALA A 192 -0.01 -5.44 14.16
N GLY A 193 -0.95 -6.09 13.48
CA GLY A 193 -2.23 -6.52 14.03
C GLY A 193 -2.06 -7.52 15.18
N ILE A 194 -1.13 -8.47 15.05
CA ILE A 194 -0.78 -9.41 16.13
C ILE A 194 -0.20 -8.65 17.34
N VAL A 195 0.74 -7.73 17.11
CA VAL A 195 1.32 -6.89 18.17
C VAL A 195 0.22 -6.13 18.92
N ALA A 196 -0.65 -5.44 18.19
CA ALA A 196 -1.75 -4.66 18.75
C ALA A 196 -2.73 -5.55 19.53
N ALA A 197 -3.14 -6.68 18.97
CA ALA A 197 -4.06 -7.61 19.62
C ALA A 197 -3.48 -8.18 20.92
N ARG A 198 -2.19 -8.57 20.93
CA ARG A 198 -1.49 -9.03 22.15
C ARG A 198 -1.46 -7.96 23.23
N HIS A 199 -1.21 -6.71 22.85
CA HIS A 199 -1.13 -5.60 23.79
C HIS A 199 -2.51 -5.21 24.35
N CYS A 200 -3.50 -5.04 23.47
CA CYS A 200 -4.81 -4.50 23.82
C CYS A 200 -5.78 -5.56 24.36
N LYS A 201 -5.58 -6.85 24.06
CA LYS A 201 -6.44 -7.97 24.48
C LYS A 201 -7.92 -7.78 24.11
N THR A 202 -8.18 -7.13 22.99
CA THR A 202 -9.52 -6.84 22.46
C THR A 202 -9.49 -6.79 20.92
N ASN A 203 -10.65 -6.59 20.30
CA ASN A 203 -10.75 -6.36 18.86
C ASN A 203 -9.98 -5.08 18.48
N ILE A 204 -9.23 -5.16 17.37
CA ILE A 204 -8.41 -4.07 16.84
C ILE A 204 -8.67 -3.91 15.35
N VAL A 205 -8.45 -2.70 14.85
CA VAL A 205 -8.49 -2.34 13.45
C VAL A 205 -7.37 -1.35 13.17
N THR A 206 -6.83 -1.38 11.95
CA THR A 206 -5.89 -0.36 11.47
C THR A 206 -6.64 0.96 11.28
N ALA A 207 -6.06 2.05 11.79
CA ALA A 207 -6.64 3.39 11.82
C ALA A 207 -5.66 4.40 11.19
#